data_AF-A0A965X499-F1
#
_entry.id   AF-A0A965X499-F1
#
_cell.length_a   1.000
_cell.length_b   1.000
_cell.length_c   1.000
_cell.angle_alpha   90.00
_cell.angle_beta   90.00
_cell.angle_gamma   90.00
#
_symmetry.space_group_name_H-M   'P 1'
#
loop_
_entity.id
_entity.type
_entity.pdbx_description
1 polymer ?
#
loop_
_entity_poly.entity_id
_entity_poly.type
_entity_poly.pdbx_seq_one_letter_code
_entity_poly.pdbx_strand_id
1 'polypeptide(L)' 'MLTILCGPARCGKSTRVYERMGVGCAEKRRQLLLTPEQRSHETERRLLQTLGNRAAEWAEVTTFT' A
#
# COMPACT_ATOMS: atom_id res chain seq x y z
N MET A 1 2.23 -8.87 -15.32
CA MET A 1 3.69 -9.00 -15.14
C MET A 1 4.01 -8.89 -13.66
N LEU A 2 4.81 -9.81 -13.11
CA LEU A 2 5.20 -9.81 -11.70
C LEU A 2 6.40 -8.89 -11.47
N THR A 3 6.39 -8.09 -10.40
CA THR A 3 7.58 -7.35 -9.94
C THR A 3 7.96 -7.82 -8.55
N ILE A 4 9.24 -8.16 -8.37
CA ILE A 4 9.80 -8.53 -7.07
C ILE A 4 10.62 -7.35 -6.55
N LEU A 5 10.28 -6.85 -5.36
CA LEU A 5 10.97 -5.74 -4.70
C LEU A 5 11.76 -6.23 -3.48
N CYS A 6 13.08 -6.35 -3.63
CA CYS A 6 13.99 -6.84 -2.59
C CYS A 6 14.97 -5.77 -2.12
N GLY A 7 15.46 -5.91 -0.89
CA GLY A 7 16.46 -5.02 -0.30
C GLY A 7 16.49 -5.13 1.23
N PRO A 8 17.52 -4.55 1.89
CA PRO A 8 17.66 -4.62 3.34
C PRO A 8 16.52 -3.91 4.09
N ALA A 9 16.44 -4.11 5.40
CA ALA A 9 15.48 -3.38 6.23
C ALA A 9 15.67 -1.86 6.06
N ARG A 10 14.57 -1.09 6.11
CA ARG A 10 14.54 0.38 5.99
C ARG A 10 15.05 0.96 4.65
N CYS A 11 15.23 0.17 3.59
CA CYS A 11 15.60 0.69 2.27
C CYS A 11 14.45 1.30 1.44
N GLY A 12 13.31 1.65 2.06
CA GLY A 12 12.19 2.32 1.38
C GLY A 12 11.19 1.44 0.62
N LYS A 13 11.21 0.10 0.81
CA LYS A 13 10.29 -0.81 0.09
C LYS A 13 8.81 -0.45 0.26
N SER A 14 8.37 -0.23 1.49
CA SER A 14 6.97 0.12 1.79
C SER A 14 6.57 1.44 1.14
N THR A 15 7.43 2.47 1.22
CA THR A 15 7.22 3.75 0.55
C THR A 15 7.03 3.56 -0.96
N ARG A 16 7.90 2.74 -1.59
CA ARG A 16 7.81 2.45 -3.02
C ARG A 16 6.51 1.72 -3.40
N VAL A 17 6.00 0.85 -2.53
CA VAL A 17 4.70 0.19 -2.72
C VAL A 17 3.58 1.23 -2.67
N TYR A 18 3.58 2.13 -1.70
CA TYR A 18 2.55 3.18 -1.58
C TYR A 18 2.56 4.12 -2.78
N GLU A 19 3.72 4.58 -3.24
CA GLU A 19 3.83 5.40 -4.46
C GLU A 19 3.20 4.72 -5.68
N ARG A 20 3.47 3.43 -5.88
CA ARG A 20 2.90 2.65 -6.99
C ARG A 20 1.39 2.51 -6.86
N MET A 21 0.89 2.30 -5.64
CA MET A 21 -0.56 2.31 -5.38
C MET A 21 -1.16 3.68 -5.68
N GLY A 22 -0.48 4.77 -5.31
CA GLY A 22 -0.90 6.15 -5.58
C GLY A 22 -1.11 6.43 -7.07
N VAL A 23 -0.19 5.98 -7.92
CA VAL A 23 -0.36 6.06 -9.39
C VAL A 23 -1.64 5.33 -9.83
N GLY A 24 -1.87 4.12 -9.33
CA GLY A 24 -3.08 3.36 -9.63
C GLY A 24 -4.37 4.00 -9.10
N CYS A 25 -4.34 4.61 -7.92
CA CYS A 25 -5.47 5.37 -7.39
C CYS A 25 -5.79 6.59 -8.26
N ALA A 26 -4.79 7.31 -8.74
CA ALA A 26 -4.98 8.44 -9.65
C ALA A 26 -5.62 8.01 -10.99
N GLU A 27 -5.33 6.79 -11.43
CA GLU A 27 -5.97 6.15 -12.59
C GLU A 27 -7.37 5.57 -12.28
N LYS A 28 -7.91 5.77 -11.06
CA LYS A 28 -9.16 5.15 -10.59
C LYS A 28 -9.17 3.62 -10.72
N ARG A 29 -8.01 3.01 -10.52
CA ARG A 29 -7.85 1.55 -10.53
C ARG A 29 -7.84 1.05 -9.09
N ARG A 30 -8.59 -0.03 -8.81
CA ARG A 30 -8.58 -0.71 -7.50
C ARG A 30 -7.16 -1.19 -7.16
N GLN A 31 -6.66 -0.82 -5.98
CA GLN A 31 -5.40 -1.29 -5.41
C GLN A 31 -5.71 -2.12 -4.17
N LEU A 32 -5.07 -3.29 -4.05
CA LEU A 32 -5.17 -4.13 -2.88
C LEU A 32 -3.77 -4.30 -2.28
N LEU A 33 -3.65 -4.00 -0.98
CA LEU A 33 -2.44 -4.22 -0.22
C LEU A 33 -2.69 -5.27 0.86
N LEU A 34 -2.11 -6.44 0.65
CA LEU A 34 -2.09 -7.48 1.64
C LEU A 34 -0.97 -7.22 2.66
N THR A 35 -1.29 -7.34 3.95
CA THR A 35 -0.34 -7.17 5.05
C THR A 35 -0.61 -8.19 6.17
N PRO A 36 0.35 -8.50 7.06
CA PRO A 36 0.07 -9.30 8.25
C PRO A 36 -0.98 -8.65 9.14
N GLU A 37 -1.85 -9.46 9.74
CA GLU A 37 -2.96 -9.01 10.58
C GLU A 37 -2.50 -8.09 11.72
N GLN A 38 -1.37 -8.42 12.35
CA GLN A 38 -0.79 -7.66 13.47
C GLN A 38 -0.37 -6.23 13.07
N ARG A 39 -0.35 -5.92 11.76
CA ARG A 39 0.08 -4.64 11.20
C ARG A 39 -0.96 -4.00 10.28
N SER A 40 -2.17 -4.55 10.17
CA SER A 40 -3.21 -4.06 9.26
C SER A 40 -3.50 -2.58 9.48
N HIS A 41 -3.84 -2.22 10.71
CA HIS A 41 -4.19 -0.85 11.09
C HIS A 41 -3.02 0.15 10.92
N GLU A 42 -1.79 -0.23 11.31
CA GLU A 42 -0.60 0.61 11.10
C GLU A 42 -0.30 0.82 9.60
N THR A 43 -0.49 -0.22 8.79
CA THR A 43 -0.28 -0.20 7.35
C THR A 43 -1.28 0.74 6.67
N GLU A 44 -2.57 0.61 6.99
CA GLU A 44 -3.63 1.48 6.47
C GLU A 44 -3.39 2.94 6.84
N ARG A 45 -3.10 3.21 8.11
CA ARG A 45 -2.79 4.57 8.56
C ARG A 45 -1.61 5.17 7.79
N ARG A 46 -0.54 4.42 7.58
CA ARG A 46 0.63 4.90 6.81
C ARG A 46 0.30 5.13 5.33
N LEU A 47 -0.50 4.25 4.72
CA LEU A 47 -0.95 4.40 3.35
C LEU A 47 -1.73 5.71 3.18
N LEU A 48 -2.73 5.96 4.02
CA LEU A 48 -3.55 7.17 3.97
C LEU A 48 -2.78 8.44 4.35
N GLN A 49 -1.80 8.34 5.26
CA GLN A 49 -0.88 9.45 5.52
C GLN A 49 0.00 9.78 4.31
N THR A 50 0.36 8.78 3.50
CA THR A 50 1.23 8.96 2.33
C THR A 50 0.45 9.47 1.12
N LEU A 51 -0.76 8.95 0.89
CA LEU A 51 -1.55 9.22 -0.32
C LEU A 51 -2.74 10.17 -0.11
N GLY A 52 -3.04 10.52 1.15
CA GLY A 52 -4.22 11.25 1.55
C GLY A 52 -5.46 10.36 1.73
N ASN A 53 -6.43 10.83 2.51
CA ASN A 53 -7.62 10.05 2.87
C ASN A 53 -8.48 9.62 1.67
N ARG A 54 -8.49 10.40 0.59
CA ARG A 54 -9.21 10.05 -0.65
C ARG A 54 -8.71 8.77 -1.32
N ALA A 55 -7.47 8.34 -1.01
CA ALA A 55 -6.96 7.08 -1.51
C ALA A 55 -7.82 5.88 -1.05
N ALA A 56 -8.53 5.99 0.07
CA ALA A 56 -9.43 4.95 0.58
C ALA A 56 -10.58 4.60 -0.40
N GLU A 57 -10.91 5.48 -1.36
CA GLU A 57 -11.91 5.19 -2.40
C GLU A 57 -11.44 4.08 -3.37
N TRP A 58 -10.11 3.94 -3.54
CA TRP A 58 -9.50 3.08 -4.55
C TRP A 58 -8.47 2.10 -4.01
N ALA A 59 -7.99 2.30 -2.79
CA ALA A 59 -7.00 1.44 -2.15
C ALA A 59 -7.56 0.82 -0.87
N GLU A 60 -7.33 -0.49 -0.74
CA GLU A 60 -7.76 -1.29 0.40
C GLU A 60 -6.55 -2.00 1.01
N VAL A 61 -6.45 -1.97 2.34
CA VAL A 61 -5.50 -2.78 3.11
C VAL A 61 -6.25 -3.96 3.69
N THR A 62 -5.78 -5.18 3.43
CA THR A 62 -6.45 -6.41 3.83
C THR A 62 -5.48 -7.46 4.37
N THR A 63 -6.03 -8.53 4.94
CA THR A 63 -5.34 -9.65 5.57
C THR A 63 -5.87 -10.96 4.98
N PHE A 64 -5.17 -12.08 5.20
CA PHE A 64 -5.65 -13.40 4.76
C PHE A 64 -6.48 -14.12 5.82
N THR A 65 -6.25 -13.82 7.10
CA THR A 65 -7.16 -14.13 8.22
C THR A 65 -8.25 -13.07 8.29
#